data_AF-A0A7J4SMH7-F1
#
_entry.id   AF-A0A7J4SMH7-F1
#
_cell.length_a   1.000
_cell.length_b   1.000
_cell.length_c   1.000
_cell.angle_alpha   90.00
_cell.angle_beta   90.00
_cell.angle_gamma   90.00
#
_symmetry.space_group_name_H-M   'P 1'
#
loop_
_entity.id
_entity.type
_entity.pdbx_description
1 polymer ?
#
loop_
_entity_poly.entity_id
_entity_poly.type
_entity_poly.pdbx_seq_one_letter_code
_entity_poly.pdbx_strand_id
1 'polypeptide(L)' 'FVGDSLAGNDAVDQARMFQEIMKFDGAVLTKLDTDAKGGAGLSIAFATGRPIVFAGVGQGYDDLKQFDPDWLLDQLFE' A
#
# COMPACT_ATOMS: atom_id res chain seq x y z
N PHE A 1 -5.20 -4.18 -6.95
CA PHE A 1 -3.80 -3.91 -7.35
C PHE A 1 -2.86 -4.46 -6.29
N VAL A 2 -1.67 -4.96 -6.65
CA VAL A 2 -0.66 -5.39 -5.68
C VAL A 2 0.61 -4.60 -5.97
N GLY A 3 1.12 -3.85 -4.99
CA GLY A 3 2.27 -2.96 -5.15
C GLY A 3 3.35 -3.21 -4.11
N ASP A 4 4.61 -3.01 -4.51
CA ASP A 4 5.76 -3.02 -3.60
C ASP A 4 5.89 -1.65 -2.94
N SER A 5 5.86 -1.60 -1.61
CA SER A 5 5.94 -0.33 -0.86
C SER A 5 7.29 0.38 -1.05
N LEU A 6 8.36 -0.38 -1.33
CA LEU A 6 9.70 0.17 -1.58
C LEU A 6 9.83 0.89 -2.92
N ALA A 7 8.92 0.63 -3.87
CA ALA A 7 8.94 1.30 -5.17
C ALA A 7 8.45 2.75 -5.11
N GLY A 8 7.87 3.20 -3.98
CA GLY A 8 7.54 4.60 -3.73
C GLY A 8 6.68 5.22 -4.84
N ASN A 9 7.19 6.27 -5.49
CA ASN A 9 6.47 7.01 -6.54
C ASN A 9 6.15 6.14 -7.77
N ASP A 10 7.02 5.21 -8.14
CA ASP A 10 6.79 4.35 -9.31
C ASP A 10 5.57 3.45 -9.08
N ALA A 11 5.36 3.00 -7.83
CA ALA A 11 4.18 2.21 -7.47
C ALA A 11 2.89 3.05 -7.56
N VAL A 12 2.95 4.34 -7.21
CA VAL A 12 1.80 5.26 -7.29
C VAL A 12 1.39 5.46 -8.75
N ASP A 13 2.35 5.70 -9.64
CA ASP A 13 2.07 5.91 -11.07
C ASP A 13 1.51 4.65 -11.73
N GLN A 14 2.06 3.47 -11.40
CA GLN A 14 1.52 2.20 -11.84
C GLN A 14 0.09 1.99 -11.34
N ALA A 15 -0.15 2.20 -10.04
CA ALA A 15 -1.47 2.04 -9.44
C ALA A 15 -2.52 2.94 -10.11
N ARG A 16 -2.15 4.21 -10.39
CA ARG A 16 -3.00 5.15 -11.11
C ARG A 16 -3.34 4.66 -12.52
N MET A 17 -2.34 4.23 -13.28
CA MET A 17 -2.52 3.75 -14.65
C MET A 17 -3.40 2.49 -14.69
N PHE A 18 -3.15 1.54 -13.79
CA PHE A 18 -3.99 0.35 -13.64
C PHE A 18 -5.42 0.71 -13.24
N GLN A 19 -5.61 1.71 -12.38
CA GLN A 19 -6.93 2.15 -11.97
C GLN A 19 -7.74 2.77 -13.12
N GLU A 20 -7.09 3.56 -13.98
CA GLU A 20 -7.72 4.17 -15.15
C GLU A 20 -8.21 3.11 -16.16
N ILE A 21 -7.45 2.02 -16.34
CA ILE A 21 -7.73 0.98 -17.33
C ILE A 21 -8.66 -0.11 -16.79
N MET A 22 -8.30 -0.69 -15.64
CA MET A 22 -8.92 -1.91 -15.11
C MET A 22 -9.97 -1.65 -14.02
N LYS A 23 -9.94 -0.46 -13.39
CA LYS A 23 -10.84 -0.06 -12.29
C LYS A 23 -10.94 -1.09 -11.18
N PHE A 24 -9.84 -1.32 -10.46
CA PHE A 24 -9.85 -2.25 -9.35
C PHE A 24 -10.53 -1.64 -8.11
N ASP A 25 -10.97 -2.50 -7.20
CA ASP A 25 -11.72 -2.08 -6.00
C ASP A 25 -10.84 -1.84 -4.78
N GLY A 26 -9.67 -2.48 -4.70
CA GLY A 26 -8.74 -2.34 -3.59
C GLY A 26 -7.30 -2.69 -3.95
N ALA A 27 -6.38 -2.28 -3.09
CA ALA A 27 -4.96 -2.51 -3.24
C ALA A 27 -4.34 -3.30 -2.07
N VAL A 28 -3.30 -4.05 -2.36
CA VAL A 28 -2.48 -4.79 -1.39
C VAL A 28 -1.06 -4.25 -1.49
N LEU A 29 -0.44 -3.96 -0.36
CA LEU A 29 0.94 -3.48 -0.30
C LEU A 29 1.84 -4.56 0.26
N THR A 30 3.01 -4.78 -0.32
CA THR A 30 4.02 -5.72 0.18
C THR A 30 5.24 -4.98 0.71
N LYS A 31 6.03 -5.66 1.57
CA LYS A 31 7.27 -5.13 2.18
C LYS A 31 7.06 -3.85 3.00
N LEU A 32 5.87 -3.69 3.58
CA LEU A 32 5.50 -2.49 4.33
C LEU A 32 6.30 -2.36 5.62
N ASP A 33 6.82 -3.47 6.16
CA ASP A 33 7.77 -3.54 7.28
C ASP A 33 9.08 -2.80 7.02
N THR A 34 9.44 -2.59 5.76
CA THR A 34 10.66 -1.89 5.33
C THR A 34 10.39 -0.49 4.77
N ASP A 35 9.13 -0.08 4.63
CA ASP A 35 8.77 1.27 4.20
C ASP A 35 8.75 2.22 5.41
N ALA A 36 9.93 2.75 5.74
CA ALA A 36 10.17 3.61 6.91
C ALA A 36 9.37 4.93 6.92
N LYS A 37 8.53 5.21 5.91
CA LYS A 37 7.72 6.44 5.85
C LYS A 37 6.25 6.21 5.55
N GLY A 38 5.81 4.99 5.22
CA GLY A 38 4.41 4.67 4.90
C GLY A 38 3.79 5.48 3.75
N GLY A 39 4.59 6.29 3.05
CA GLY A 39 4.12 7.30 2.11
C GLY A 39 3.59 6.69 0.82
N ALA A 40 4.11 5.53 0.42
CA ALA A 40 3.64 4.81 -0.76
C ALA A 40 2.18 4.38 -0.58
N GLY A 41 1.82 3.83 0.59
CA GLY A 41 0.46 3.35 0.85
C GLY A 41 -0.57 4.46 0.87
N LEU A 42 -0.28 5.56 1.58
CA LEU A 42 -1.14 6.73 1.60
C LEU A 42 -1.30 7.34 0.19
N SER A 43 -0.21 7.45 -0.56
CA SER A 43 -0.22 8.02 -1.91
C SER A 43 -1.00 7.15 -2.90
N ILE A 44 -0.86 5.83 -2.84
CA ILE A 44 -1.63 4.89 -3.68
C ILE A 44 -3.12 5.00 -3.36
N ALA A 45 -3.49 4.98 -2.07
CA ALA A 45 -4.89 5.10 -1.65
C ALA A 45 -5.51 6.41 -2.15
N PHE A 46 -4.78 7.52 -2.00
CA PHE A 46 -5.22 8.83 -2.46
C PHE A 46 -5.30 8.93 -4.00
N ALA A 47 -4.25 8.52 -4.71
CA ALA A 47 -4.16 8.65 -6.17
C ALA A 47 -5.19 7.78 -6.91
N THR A 48 -5.54 6.62 -6.35
CA THR A 48 -6.47 5.68 -6.97
C THR A 48 -7.90 5.81 -6.45
N GLY A 49 -8.08 6.44 -5.29
CA GLY A 49 -9.36 6.51 -4.58
C GLY A 49 -9.83 5.15 -4.08
N ARG A 50 -8.90 4.19 -3.89
CA ARG A 50 -9.20 2.81 -3.49
C ARG A 50 -8.54 2.46 -2.16
N PRO A 51 -9.23 1.70 -1.29
CA PRO A 51 -8.68 1.31 0.00
C PRO A 51 -7.51 0.34 -0.18
N ILE A 52 -6.56 0.41 0.76
CA ILE A 52 -5.62 -0.67 1.00
C ILE A 52 -6.34 -1.71 1.86
N VAL A 53 -6.37 -2.96 1.40
CA VAL A 53 -7.10 -4.06 2.07
C VAL A 53 -6.18 -4.99 2.87
N PHE A 54 -4.95 -5.20 2.39
CA PHE A 54 -3.95 -6.02 3.06
C PHE A 54 -2.56 -5.39 2.96
N ALA A 55 -1.73 -5.69 3.96
CA ALA A 55 -0.33 -5.32 4.03
C ALA A 55 0.53 -6.56 4.32
N GLY A 56 1.54 -6.78 3.49
CA GLY A 56 2.61 -7.74 3.74
C GLY A 56 3.70 -7.08 4.58
N VAL A 57 3.91 -7.58 5.79
CA VAL A 57 4.86 -7.07 6.79
C VAL A 57 6.01 -8.06 7.07
N GLY A 58 6.30 -8.92 6.11
CA GLY A 58 7.32 -9.96 6.24
C GLY A 58 7.32 -10.92 5.05
N GLN A 59 8.00 -12.06 5.20
CA GLN A 59 8.24 -13.04 4.14
C GLN A 59 7.42 -14.33 4.31
N GLY A 60 6.90 -14.59 5.52
CA GLY A 60 6.07 -15.75 5.82
C GLY A 60 4.64 -15.60 5.30
N TYR A 61 3.94 -16.73 5.19
CA TYR A 61 2.53 -16.72 4.77
C TYR A 61 1.62 -16.00 5.76
N ASP A 62 1.95 -16.03 7.05
CA ASP A 62 1.20 -15.38 8.11
C ASP A 62 1.50 -13.86 8.22
N ASP A 63 2.44 -13.35 7.42
CA ASP A 63 2.84 -11.94 7.42
C ASP A 63 1.95 -11.07 6.49
N LEU A 64 0.98 -11.67 5.80
CA LEU A 64 -0.05 -10.93 5.09
C LEU A 64 -1.20 -10.61 6.05
N LYS A 65 -1.25 -9.37 6.52
CA LYS A 65 -2.23 -8.92 7.50
C LYS A 65 -3.28 -8.01 6.87
N GLN A 66 -4.48 -8.01 7.44
CA GLN A 66 -5.48 -7.03 7.09
C GLN A 66 -4.93 -5.62 7.38
N PHE A 67 -5.14 -4.69 6.46
CA PHE A 67 -4.60 -3.35 6.61
C PHE A 67 -5.33 -2.60 7.73
N ASP A 68 -4.54 -2.00 8.62
CA ASP A 68 -5.02 -1.16 9.72
C ASP A 68 -4.55 0.29 9.50
N PRO A 69 -5.46 1.24 9.20
CA PRO A 69 -5.13 2.64 9.04
C PRO A 69 -4.55 3.29 10.30
N ASP A 70 -4.98 2.86 11.50
CA ASP A 70 -4.52 3.46 12.75
C ASP A 70 -3.04 3.14 12.99
N TRP A 71 -2.62 1.92 12.67
CA TRP A 71 -1.20 1.52 12.68
C TRP A 71 -0.33 2.42 11.79
N LEU A 72 -0.82 2.78 10.60
CA LEU A 72 -0.06 3.65 9.70
C LEU A 72 0.06 5.08 10.26
N LEU A 73 -1.00 5.58 10.90
CA LEU A 73 -0.99 6.91 11.52
C LEU A 73 -0.01 6.95 12.69
N ASP A 74 0.00 5.92 13.55
CA ASP A 74 0.94 5.83 14.67
C ASP A 74 2.40 5.88 14.18
N GLN A 75 2.73 5.15 13.09
CA GLN A 75 4.07 5.16 12.49
C GLN A 75 4.47 6.49 11.83
N LEU A 76 3.50 7.33 11.44
CA LEU A 76 3.76 8.62 10.81
C LEU A 76 4.00 9.76 11.82
N PHE A 77 3.49 9.62 13.05
CA PHE A 77 3.50 10.65 14.08
C PHE A 77 4.44 10.36 15.27
N GLU A 78 5.01 9.14 15.37
CA GLU A 78 6.21 8.86 16.18
C GLU A 78 7.50 9.35 15.52
#